data_AF-A0A1E5CW33-F1
#
_entry.id   AF-A0A1E5CW33-F1
#
_cell.length_a   1.000
_cell.length_b   1.000
_cell.length_c   1.000
_cell.angle_alpha   90.00
_cell.angle_beta   90.00
_cell.angle_gamma   90.00
#
_symmetry.space_group_name_H-M   'P 1'
#
loop_
_entity.id
_entity.type
_entity.pdbx_description
1 polymer ?
#
loop_
_entity_poly.entity_id
_entity_poly.type
_entity_poly.pdbx_seq_one_letter_code
_entity_poly.pdbx_strand_id
1 'polypeptide(L)'
;MKFNSLLFIAFCFVSSSAIASTSTLECVYKKYSDPEGVHTAKSDFILRYLIDPDADKVYVLGNNGSNEVVKVPGNDHVSFLEATGAGNVMVTTITNTMNTVHSRNTVGFGGDLIPSQYYGKCTAK
;
A
#
# COMPACT_ATOMS: atom_id res chain seq x y z
N MET A 1 -42.54 36.78 -30.22
CA MET A 1 -41.07 36.69 -30.07
C MET A 1 -40.75 35.81 -28.86
N LYS A 2 -40.06 34.69 -29.12
CA LYS A 2 -39.04 34.02 -28.28
C LYS A 2 -39.29 33.95 -26.75
N PHE A 3 -40.04 32.94 -26.31
CA PHE A 3 -40.11 32.54 -24.88
C PHE A 3 -39.87 31.03 -24.72
N ASN A 4 -38.90 30.46 -25.45
CA ASN A 4 -38.63 29.01 -25.46
C ASN A 4 -37.18 28.60 -25.17
N SER A 5 -36.26 29.55 -24.91
CA SER A 5 -34.82 29.24 -24.77
C SER A 5 -34.30 29.17 -23.33
N LEU A 6 -35.06 29.58 -22.31
CA LEU A 6 -34.55 29.61 -20.94
C LEU A 6 -34.67 28.29 -20.16
N LEU A 7 -35.44 27.31 -20.65
CA LEU A 7 -35.64 26.04 -19.95
C LEU A 7 -34.51 25.02 -20.20
N PHE A 8 -33.63 25.25 -21.18
CA PHE A 8 -32.58 24.29 -21.56
C PHE A 8 -31.25 24.45 -20.79
N ILE A 9 -31.07 25.54 -20.03
CA ILE A 9 -29.80 25.84 -19.34
C ILE A 9 -29.74 25.21 -17.94
N ALA A 10 -30.89 24.83 -17.36
CA ALA A 10 -30.95 24.30 -15.99
C ALA A 10 -30.60 22.80 -15.85
N PHE A 11 -30.38 22.07 -16.95
CA PHE A 11 -30.20 20.60 -16.91
C PHE A 11 -28.73 20.13 -16.91
N CYS A 12 -27.75 21.04 -16.94
CA CYS A 12 -26.33 20.68 -17.06
C CYS A 12 -25.57 20.56 -15.71
N PHE A 13 -26.24 20.66 -14.56
CA PHE A 13 -25.60 20.57 -13.23
C PHE A 13 -25.92 19.27 -12.48
N VAL A 14 -26.22 18.18 -13.20
CA VAL A 14 -26.26 16.84 -12.58
C VAL A 14 -24.82 16.43 -12.28
N SER A 15 -24.35 16.77 -11.07
CA SER A 15 -23.06 16.37 -10.56
C SER A 15 -23.13 14.88 -10.23
N SER A 16 -22.56 14.03 -11.09
CA SER A 16 -22.38 12.62 -10.76
C SER A 16 -21.38 12.52 -9.62
N SER A 17 -21.85 12.14 -8.44
CA SER A 17 -20.98 11.78 -7.32
C SER A 17 -20.18 10.54 -7.69
N ALA A 18 -18.89 10.70 -7.98
CA ALA A 18 -17.97 9.58 -8.09
C ALA A 18 -17.81 8.96 -6.70
N ILE A 19 -18.23 7.71 -6.55
CA ILE A 19 -18.02 6.94 -5.32
C ILE A 19 -16.59 6.39 -5.38
N ALA A 20 -15.63 7.22 -4.99
CA ALA A 20 -14.23 6.86 -4.85
C ALA A 20 -14.04 6.15 -3.49
N SER A 21 -14.22 4.83 -3.45
CA SER A 21 -13.98 4.05 -2.23
C SER A 21 -12.53 3.60 -2.18
N THR A 22 -11.64 4.43 -1.66
CA THR A 22 -10.29 3.96 -1.29
C THR A 22 -10.41 2.83 -0.28
N SER A 23 -9.58 1.80 -0.40
CA SER A 23 -9.56 0.68 0.54
C SER A 23 -8.24 0.64 1.30
N THR A 24 -8.28 0.21 2.56
CA THR A 24 -7.07 0.05 3.36
C THR A 24 -6.80 -1.42 3.61
N LEU A 25 -5.57 -1.85 3.35
CA LEU A 25 -5.09 -3.17 3.69
C LEU A 25 -4.15 -3.08 4.88
N GLU A 26 -4.50 -3.75 5.99
CA GLU A 26 -3.67 -3.82 7.19
C GLU A 26 -2.99 -5.19 7.27
N CYS A 27 -1.66 -5.20 7.29
CA CYS A 27 -0.81 -6.38 7.38
C CYS A 27 -0.10 -6.43 8.72
N VAL A 28 -0.30 -7.52 9.45
CA VAL A 28 0.26 -7.74 10.79
C VAL A 28 1.30 -8.85 10.72
N TYR A 29 2.51 -8.55 11.20
CA TYR A 29 3.66 -9.45 11.19
C TYR A 29 4.09 -9.76 12.62
N LYS A 30 4.12 -11.06 12.95
CA LYS A 30 4.45 -11.56 14.30
C LYS A 30 5.80 -12.25 14.36
N LYS A 31 6.35 -12.63 13.21
CA LYS A 31 7.64 -13.31 13.08
C LYS A 31 8.46 -12.62 12.02
N TYR A 32 9.77 -12.65 12.19
CA TYR A 32 10.70 -12.21 11.17
C TYR A 32 11.95 -13.08 11.20
N SER A 33 12.72 -13.04 10.12
CA SER A 33 14.06 -13.59 10.06
C SER A 33 15.08 -12.55 9.66
N ASP A 34 16.31 -12.75 10.11
CA ASP A 34 17.50 -11.94 9.87
C ASP A 34 18.73 -12.89 9.83
N PRO A 35 19.98 -12.39 9.70
CA PRO A 35 21.17 -13.23 9.70
C PRO A 35 21.35 -14.09 10.96
N GLU A 36 20.76 -13.70 12.08
CA GLU A 36 20.83 -14.39 13.37
C GLU A 36 19.79 -15.51 13.51
N GLY A 37 18.78 -15.55 12.64
CA GLY A 37 17.81 -16.64 12.55
C GLY A 37 16.36 -16.16 12.52
N VAL A 38 15.46 -16.94 13.14
CA VAL A 38 14.02 -16.65 13.18
C VAL A 38 13.62 -16.15 14.56
N HIS A 39 12.89 -15.04 14.59
CA HIS A 39 12.51 -14.33 15.80
C HIS A 39 11.01 -14.10 15.86
N THR A 40 10.50 -13.98 17.08
CA THR A 40 9.17 -13.45 17.33
C THR A 40 9.29 -11.94 17.54
N ALA A 41 8.45 -11.16 16.87
CA ALA A 41 8.44 -9.71 17.03
C ALA A 41 8.00 -9.36 18.47
N LYS A 42 8.76 -8.47 19.14
CA LYS A 42 8.45 -8.05 20.53
C LYS A 42 7.10 -7.33 20.63
N SER A 43 6.72 -6.65 19.56
CA SER A 43 5.42 -6.03 19.33
C SER A 43 4.99 -6.34 17.90
N ASP A 44 3.69 -6.35 17.64
CA ASP A 44 3.16 -6.51 16.29
C ASP A 44 3.76 -5.43 15.37
N PHE A 45 4.48 -5.86 14.33
CA PHE A 45 4.89 -4.98 13.26
C PHE A 45 3.73 -4.87 12.29
N ILE A 46 3.26 -3.65 12.02
CA ILE A 46 2.05 -3.39 11.23
C ILE A 46 2.41 -2.49 10.06
N LEU A 47 2.03 -2.93 8.86
CA LEU A 47 2.07 -2.11 7.65
C LEU A 47 0.65 -1.91 7.14
N ARG A 48 0.32 -0.68 6.75
CA ARG A 48 -0.97 -0.35 6.16
C ARG A 48 -0.75 0.17 4.75
N TYR A 49 -1.55 -0.32 3.82
CA TYR A 49 -1.54 0.11 2.43
C TYR A 49 -2.87 0.75 2.10
N LEU A 50 -2.85 2.00 1.65
CA LEU A 50 -4.00 2.67 1.07
C LEU A 50 -4.01 2.42 -0.44
N ILE A 51 -5.08 1.82 -0.95
CA ILE A 51 -5.27 1.55 -2.37
C ILE A 51 -6.27 2.57 -2.90
N ASP A 52 -5.79 3.39 -3.83
CA ASP A 52 -6.58 4.36 -4.58
C ASP A 52 -6.82 3.81 -5.99
N PRO A 53 -8.01 3.24 -6.26
CA PRO A 53 -8.31 2.66 -7.55
C PRO A 53 -8.47 3.71 -8.65
N ASP A 54 -8.82 4.95 -8.31
CA ASP A 54 -9.08 6.01 -9.30
C ASP A 54 -7.78 6.59 -9.84
N ALA A 55 -6.78 6.73 -8.97
CA ALA A 55 -5.44 7.14 -9.37
C ALA A 55 -4.57 5.97 -9.88
N ASP A 56 -5.04 4.73 -9.73
CA ASP A 56 -4.25 3.50 -9.87
C ASP A 56 -2.97 3.50 -9.02
N LYS A 57 -3.08 4.04 -7.79
CA LYS A 57 -1.96 4.23 -6.88
C LYS A 57 -2.13 3.44 -5.60
N VAL A 58 -1.00 3.07 -5.00
CA VAL A 58 -0.95 2.44 -3.69
C VAL A 58 0.05 3.21 -2.84
N TYR A 59 -0.28 3.40 -1.58
CA TYR A 59 0.58 4.10 -0.62
C TYR A 59 0.78 3.25 0.62
N VAL A 60 2.02 3.12 1.10
CA VAL A 60 2.28 2.61 2.44
C VAL A 60 2.14 3.74 3.44
N LEU A 61 1.40 3.50 4.52
CA LEU A 61 1.16 4.47 5.59
C LEU A 61 2.15 4.21 6.73
N GLY A 62 3.05 5.16 6.96
CA GLY A 62 4.01 5.15 8.06
C GLY A 62 3.69 6.22 9.12
N ASN A 63 4.54 6.28 10.15
CA ASN A 63 4.39 7.27 11.22
C ASN A 63 4.61 8.72 10.75
N ASN A 64 5.41 8.89 9.68
CA ASN A 64 5.79 10.20 9.15
C ASN A 64 4.99 10.59 7.89
N GLY A 65 3.84 9.95 7.65
CA GLY A 65 3.02 10.16 6.46
C GLY A 65 2.95 8.92 5.57
N SER A 66 2.67 9.13 4.29
CA SER A 66 2.53 8.05 3.31
C SER A 66 3.59 8.13 2.20
N ASN A 67 4.04 6.98 1.74
CA ASN A 67 4.91 6.85 0.57
C ASN A 67 4.18 6.07 -0.52
N GLU A 68 4.22 6.57 -1.75
CA GLU A 68 3.72 5.82 -2.90
C GLU A 68 4.59 4.57 -3.12
N VAL A 69 3.95 3.43 -3.39
CA VAL A 69 4.61 2.16 -3.69
C VAL A 69 4.20 1.70 -5.07
N VAL A 70 5.13 1.07 -5.79
CA VAL A 70 4.84 0.52 -7.11
C VAL A 70 4.10 -0.80 -6.94
N LYS A 71 2.89 -0.87 -7.50
CA LYS A 71 2.08 -2.10 -7.56
C LYS A 71 2.55 -2.98 -8.72
N VAL A 72 2.90 -4.22 -8.40
CA VAL A 72 3.28 -5.25 -9.38
C VAL A 72 2.31 -6.43 -9.24
N PRO A 73 1.30 -6.54 -10.13
CA PRO A 73 0.32 -7.61 -10.07
C PRO A 73 0.91 -8.94 -10.56
N GLY A 74 0.57 -10.03 -9.87
CA GLY A 74 0.76 -11.41 -10.31
C GLY A 74 -0.58 -12.13 -10.47
N ASN A 75 -0.56 -13.39 -10.87
CA ASN A 75 -1.79 -14.17 -11.10
C ASN A 75 -2.58 -14.45 -9.81
N ASP A 76 -1.88 -14.74 -8.72
CA ASP A 76 -2.42 -15.17 -7.42
C ASP A 76 -1.88 -14.35 -6.24
N HIS A 77 -1.20 -13.25 -6.54
CA HIS A 77 -0.57 -12.37 -5.57
C HIS A 77 -0.43 -10.95 -6.14
N VAL A 78 -0.11 -10.01 -5.26
CA VAL A 78 0.33 -8.67 -5.61
C VAL A 78 1.59 -8.35 -4.82
N SER A 79 2.53 -7.65 -5.44
CA SER A 79 3.69 -7.10 -4.76
C SER A 79 3.68 -5.58 -4.77
N PHE A 80 4.17 -4.98 -3.69
CA PHE A 80 4.36 -3.55 -3.51
C PHE A 80 5.84 -3.28 -3.32
N LEU A 81 6.42 -2.43 -4.16
CA LEU A 81 7.82 -2.02 -4.07
C LEU A 81 7.87 -0.60 -3.50
N GLU A 82 8.51 -0.48 -2.34
CA GLU A 82 8.81 0.80 -1.70
C GLU A 82 10.27 1.15 -1.93
N ALA A 83 10.54 2.31 -2.53
CA ALA A 83 11.87 2.91 -2.56
C ALA A 83 11.93 4.00 -1.49
N THR A 84 12.82 3.84 -0.51
CA THR A 84 13.03 4.84 0.54
C THR A 84 13.87 6.01 0.02
N GLY A 85 13.84 7.16 0.70
CA GLY A 85 14.69 8.31 0.34
C GLY A 85 16.20 8.05 0.41
N ALA A 86 16.62 6.98 1.11
CA ALA A 86 18.02 6.54 1.16
C ALA A 86 18.39 5.56 0.03
N GLY A 87 17.47 5.24 -0.89
CA GLY A 87 17.70 4.30 -1.98
C GLY A 87 17.50 2.82 -1.61
N ASN A 88 17.16 2.50 -0.36
CA ASN A 88 16.82 1.13 0.03
C ASN A 88 15.48 0.72 -0.60
N VAL A 89 15.38 -0.54 -1.03
CA VAL A 89 14.18 -1.11 -1.66
C VAL A 89 13.57 -2.17 -0.77
N MET A 90 12.29 -1.97 -0.43
CA MET A 90 11.50 -2.90 0.36
C MET A 90 10.41 -3.51 -0.50
N VAL A 91 10.08 -4.77 -0.26
CA VAL A 91 9.08 -5.50 -1.05
C VAL A 91 8.08 -6.14 -0.11
N THR A 92 6.80 -5.83 -0.27
CA THR A 92 5.71 -6.60 0.33
C THR A 92 5.01 -7.42 -0.73
N THR A 93 4.91 -8.72 -0.53
CA THR A 93 4.13 -9.60 -1.41
C THR A 93 2.97 -10.17 -0.62
N ILE A 94 1.76 -10.09 -1.17
CA ILE A 94 0.51 -10.53 -0.55
C ILE A 94 -0.18 -11.50 -1.50
N THR A 95 -0.48 -12.70 -1.02
CA THR A 95 -1.21 -13.71 -1.79
C THR A 95 -2.72 -13.46 -1.74
N ASN A 96 -3.47 -14.08 -2.64
CA ASN A 96 -4.95 -14.11 -2.63
C ASN A 96 -5.55 -14.66 -1.31
N THR A 97 -4.80 -15.49 -0.58
CA THR A 97 -5.15 -16.03 0.74
C THR A 97 -4.76 -15.12 1.89
N MET A 98 -4.35 -13.88 1.58
CA MET A 98 -3.94 -12.83 2.51
C MET A 98 -2.71 -13.18 3.35
N ASN A 99 -1.92 -14.19 2.94
CA ASN A 99 -0.60 -14.41 3.50
C ASN A 99 0.35 -13.34 2.94
N THR A 100 1.26 -12.84 3.76
CA THR A 100 2.16 -11.78 3.34
C THR A 100 3.58 -12.00 3.84
N VAL A 101 4.53 -11.56 3.02
CA VAL A 101 5.91 -11.36 3.42
C VAL A 101 6.31 -9.91 3.17
N HIS A 102 7.07 -9.30 4.07
CA HIS A 102 7.68 -7.98 3.87
C HIS A 102 9.20 -8.08 4.02
N SER A 103 9.90 -7.87 2.91
CA SER A 103 11.35 -7.97 2.79
C SER A 103 11.96 -6.58 2.88
N ARG A 104 12.96 -6.42 3.76
CA ARG A 104 13.72 -5.19 3.91
C ARG A 104 15.15 -5.41 3.50
N ASN A 105 15.58 -4.73 2.45
CA ASN A 105 16.97 -4.71 1.98
C ASN A 105 17.62 -3.41 2.45
N THR A 106 17.71 -3.23 3.77
CA THR A 106 18.22 -1.97 4.33
C THR A 106 19.74 -1.96 4.32
N VAL A 107 20.34 -0.93 3.74
CA VAL A 107 21.74 -0.56 3.93
C VAL A 107 21.78 0.59 4.94
N GLY A 108 22.41 0.35 6.08
CA GLY A 108 22.57 1.31 7.16
C GLY A 108 23.66 2.34 6.90
N PHE A 109 23.82 3.29 7.83
CA PHE A 109 24.95 4.21 7.82
C PHE A 109 26.26 3.40 7.98
N GLY A 110 27.24 3.64 7.10
CA GLY A 110 28.48 2.85 7.05
C GLY A 110 28.48 1.71 6.05
N GLY A 111 27.34 1.44 5.38
CA GLY A 111 27.26 0.41 4.34
C GLY A 111 26.89 -0.98 4.85
N ASP A 112 26.64 -1.12 6.15
CA ASP A 112 26.23 -2.39 6.75
C ASP A 112 24.86 -2.82 6.23
N LEU A 113 24.78 -4.07 5.77
CA LEU A 113 23.52 -4.66 5.34
C LEU A 113 22.74 -5.12 6.58
N ILE A 114 21.52 -4.64 6.72
CA ILE A 114 20.59 -4.95 7.81
C ILE A 114 19.34 -5.59 7.20
N PRO A 115 19.44 -6.83 6.68
CA PRO A 115 18.35 -7.47 5.97
C PRO A 115 17.35 -8.06 6.98
N SER A 116 16.06 -8.03 6.63
CA SER A 116 15.06 -8.76 7.40
C SER A 116 13.88 -9.17 6.53
N GLN A 117 13.26 -10.31 6.88
CA GLN A 117 12.08 -10.82 6.21
C GLN A 117 10.98 -11.05 7.25
N TYR A 118 9.90 -10.29 7.15
CA TYR A 118 8.74 -10.42 8.04
C TYR A 118 7.70 -11.34 7.42
N TYR A 119 7.02 -12.11 8.26
CA TYR A 119 5.97 -13.07 7.88
C TYR A 119 4.67 -12.77 8.62
N GLY A 120 3.56 -12.68 7.89
CA GLY A 120 2.31 -12.19 8.46
C GLY A 120 1.06 -12.51 7.66
N LYS A 121 -0.04 -11.86 8.06
CA LYS A 121 -1.32 -11.87 7.34
C LYS A 121 -1.87 -10.46 7.19
N CYS A 122 -2.58 -10.24 6.10
CA CYS A 122 -3.29 -8.99 5.85
C CYS A 122 -4.81 -9.14 6.03
N THR A 123 -5.48 -8.01 6.25
CA THR A 123 -6.93 -7.89 6.32
C THR A 123 -7.36 -6.60 5.63
N ALA A 124 -8.41 -6.66 4.81
CA ALA A 124 -9.06 -5.46 4.30
C ALA A 124 -9.83 -4.78 5.44
N LYS A 125 -9.71 -3.46 5.54
CA LYS A 125 -10.35 -2.60 6.54
C LYS A 125 -11.31 -1.63 5.86
#